data_AF-A0A2S7CZV8-F1
#
_entry.id   AF-A0A2S7CZV8-F1
#
_cell.length_a   1.000
_cell.length_b   1.000
_cell.length_c   1.000
_cell.angle_alpha   90.00
_cell.angle_beta   90.00
_cell.angle_gamma   90.00
#
_symmetry.space_group_name_H-M   'P 1'
#
loop_
_entity.id
_entity.type
_entity.pdbx_description
1 polymer ?
#
loop_
_entity_poly.entity_id
_entity_poly.type
_entity_poly.pdbx_seq_one_letter_code
_entity_poly.pdbx_strand_id
1 'polypeptide(L)'
;WRGASTLVDARKGAAKHCPHALSCVDKERIIAVANQPAYQSLPPSQIVPRLADQGIYIASESSMYRVLRARGQVNRRGRAAAPRT
;
A
#
# COMPACT_ATOMS: atom_id res chain seq x y z
N TRP A 1 -11.50 35.11 30.05
CA TRP A 1 -11.00 33.87 29.42
C TRP A 1 -10.95 33.98 27.89
N ARG A 2 -10.29 35.01 27.36
CA ARG A 2 -9.95 35.09 25.94
C ARG A 2 -8.43 34.99 25.79
N GLY A 3 -7.98 34.10 24.92
CA GLY A 3 -6.70 34.23 24.22
C GLY A 3 -5.55 33.36 24.72
N ALA A 4 -5.43 32.17 24.16
CA ALA A 4 -4.14 31.69 23.66
C ALA A 4 -4.41 31.01 22.32
N SER A 5 -4.41 31.79 21.23
CA SER A 5 -4.57 31.31 19.86
C SER A 5 -3.40 30.44 19.38
N THR A 6 -2.39 30.23 20.24
CA THR A 6 -1.13 29.53 19.95
C THR A 6 -0.92 28.28 20.81
N LEU A 7 -1.92 27.81 21.56
CA LEU A 7 -1.77 26.56 22.32
C LEU A 7 -1.94 25.34 21.39
N VAL A 8 -0.85 24.97 20.72
CA VAL A 8 -0.79 23.78 19.85
C VAL A 8 -0.62 22.54 20.72
N ASP A 9 -1.45 21.50 20.51
CA ASP A 9 -1.38 20.23 21.23
C ASP A 9 -0.04 19.51 20.97
N ALA A 10 0.86 19.55 21.95
CA ALA A 10 2.20 18.97 21.86
C ALA A 10 2.24 17.43 21.70
N ARG A 11 1.10 16.73 21.81
CA ARG A 11 1.01 15.29 21.50
C ARG A 11 0.99 15.03 19.99
N LYS A 12 0.64 16.04 19.18
CA LYS A 12 0.59 15.94 17.71
C LYS A 12 1.82 16.62 17.13
N GLY A 13 2.86 15.84 16.85
CA GLY A 13 4.07 16.36 16.20
C GLY A 13 5.34 15.53 16.37
N ALA A 14 5.31 14.51 17.23
CA ALA A 14 6.45 13.60 17.38
C ALA A 14 6.80 12.95 16.03
N ALA A 15 8.04 13.14 15.59
CA ALA A 15 8.56 12.51 14.39
C ALA A 15 8.48 10.98 14.57
N LYS A 16 7.58 10.35 13.82
CA LYS A 16 7.44 8.89 13.83
C LYS A 16 8.53 8.29 12.95
N HIS A 17 9.56 7.74 13.57
CA HIS A 17 10.51 6.88 12.87
C HIS A 17 9.95 5.45 12.84
N CYS A 18 9.57 4.97 11.66
CA CYS A 18 9.11 3.61 11.45
C CYS A 18 10.14 2.88 10.57
N PRO A 19 11.16 2.21 11.16
CA PRO A 19 12.24 1.59 10.40
C PRO A 19 11.74 0.48 9.46
N HIS A 20 10.60 -0.13 9.78
CA HIS A 20 9.96 -1.17 8.97
C HIS A 20 9.00 -0.62 7.89
N ALA A 21 8.89 0.70 7.76
CA ALA A 21 8.09 1.28 6.70
C ALA A 21 8.76 1.03 5.34
N LEU A 22 8.00 0.54 4.36
CA LEU A 22 8.50 0.39 2.99
C LEU A 22 9.01 1.74 2.48
N SER A 23 10.23 1.72 1.93
CA SER A 23 10.81 2.87 1.25
C SER A 23 10.00 3.24 0.01
N CYS A 24 10.22 4.45 -0.53
CA CYS A 24 9.64 4.82 -1.83
C CYS A 24 10.09 3.86 -2.94
N VAL A 25 11.36 3.46 -2.92
CA VAL A 25 11.95 2.54 -3.90
C VAL A 25 11.27 1.18 -3.86
N ASP A 26 11.03 0.62 -2.66
CA ASP A 26 10.36 -0.68 -2.52
C ASP A 26 8.92 -0.62 -3.04
N LYS A 27 8.21 0.49 -2.80
CA LYS A 27 6.85 0.70 -3.31
C LYS A 27 6.82 0.76 -4.82
N GLU A 28 7.75 1.49 -5.44
CA GLU A 28 7.85 1.54 -6.91
C GLU A 28 8.20 0.17 -7.50
N ARG A 29 9.08 -0.60 -6.86
CA ARG A 29 9.39 -1.97 -7.27
C ARG A 29 8.17 -2.87 -7.24
N ILE A 30 7.34 -2.78 -6.20
CA ILE A 30 6.07 -3.51 -6.10
C ILE A 30 5.13 -3.15 -7.25
N ILE A 31 4.97 -1.86 -7.54
CA ILE A 31 4.09 -1.39 -8.62
C ILE A 31 4.60 -1.87 -9.97
N ALA A 32 5.90 -1.74 -10.22
CA ALA A 32 6.53 -2.18 -11.46
C ALA A 32 6.28 -3.67 -11.70
N VAL A 33 6.50 -4.52 -10.69
CA VAL A 33 6.27 -5.97 -10.81
C VAL A 33 4.80 -6.29 -11.00
N ALA A 34 3.90 -5.67 -10.22
CA ALA A 34 2.47 -5.89 -10.37
C ALA A 34 1.95 -5.52 -11.76
N ASN A 35 2.55 -4.51 -12.41
CA ASN A 35 2.16 -4.05 -13.75
C ASN A 35 2.85 -4.83 -14.89
N GLN A 36 3.73 -5.79 -14.62
CA GLN A 36 4.34 -6.59 -15.69
C GLN A 36 3.26 -7.45 -16.38
N PRO A 37 3.40 -7.73 -17.69
CA PRO A 37 2.43 -8.54 -18.44
C PRO A 37 2.12 -9.90 -17.81
N ALA A 38 3.10 -10.53 -17.15
CA ALA A 38 2.93 -11.80 -16.47
C ALA A 38 2.04 -11.73 -15.22
N TYR A 39 1.88 -10.55 -14.61
CA TYR A 39 1.25 -10.36 -13.30
C TYR A 39 0.08 -9.37 -13.30
N GLN A 40 -0.06 -8.52 -14.33
CA GLN A 40 -1.04 -7.41 -14.39
C GLN A 40 -2.50 -7.81 -14.16
N SER A 41 -2.87 -9.05 -14.47
CA SER A 41 -4.24 -9.56 -14.32
C SER A 41 -4.41 -10.43 -13.07
N LEU A 42 -3.38 -10.58 -12.25
CA LEU A 42 -3.38 -11.46 -11.09
C LEU A 42 -3.52 -10.67 -9.79
N PRO A 43 -4.26 -11.18 -8.80
CA PRO A 43 -4.27 -10.60 -7.47
C PRO A 43 -2.93 -10.84 -6.75
N PRO A 44 -2.58 -10.01 -5.75
CA PRO A 44 -1.39 -10.22 -4.93
C PRO A 44 -1.24 -11.61 -4.32
N SER A 45 -2.37 -12.26 -3.99
CA SER A 45 -2.43 -13.64 -3.48
C SER A 45 -1.86 -14.68 -4.44
N GLN A 46 -1.76 -14.37 -5.74
CA GLN A 46 -1.19 -15.24 -6.76
C GLN A 46 0.20 -14.80 -7.20
N ILE A 47 0.48 -13.49 -7.19
CA ILE A 47 1.79 -12.96 -7.59
C ILE A 47 2.86 -13.34 -6.55
N VAL A 48 2.57 -13.19 -5.26
CA VAL A 48 3.54 -13.46 -4.19
C VAL A 48 4.03 -14.91 -4.18
N PRO A 49 3.16 -15.95 -4.25
CA PRO A 49 3.62 -17.33 -4.38
C PRO A 49 4.47 -17.57 -5.64
N ARG A 50 4.07 -17.03 -6.80
CA ARG A 50 4.85 -17.19 -8.04
C ARG A 50 6.25 -16.60 -7.96
N LEU A 51 6.39 -15.43 -7.31
CA LEU A 51 7.71 -14.85 -7.06
C LEU A 51 8.52 -15.69 -6.07
N ALA A 52 7.88 -16.25 -5.05
CA ALA A 52 8.52 -17.14 -4.09
C ALA A 52 9.00 -18.45 -4.74
N ASP A 53 8.24 -19.02 -5.68
CA ASP A 53 8.65 -20.18 -6.48
C ASP A 53 9.92 -19.89 -7.30
N GLN A 54 10.14 -18.61 -7.67
CA GLN A 54 11.35 -18.13 -8.34
C GLN A 54 12.46 -17.73 -7.36
N GLY A 55 12.25 -17.88 -6.04
CA GLY A 55 13.18 -17.47 -4.99
C GLY A 55 13.26 -15.95 -4.78
N ILE A 56 12.30 -15.18 -5.31
CA ILE A 56 12.29 -13.72 -5.26
C ILE A 56 11.32 -13.25 -4.19
N TYR A 57 11.84 -12.56 -3.17
CA TYR A 57 11.03 -11.86 -2.17
C TYR A 57 11.09 -10.34 -2.39
N ILE A 58 9.92 -9.71 -2.55
CA ILE A 58 9.80 -8.25 -2.67
C ILE A 58 9.06 -7.69 -1.46
N ALA A 59 7.90 -8.25 -1.14
CA ALA A 59 7.08 -7.84 0.01
C ALA A 59 6.07 -8.92 0.37
N SER A 60 5.49 -8.82 1.56
CA SER A 60 4.34 -9.64 1.95
C SER A 60 3.10 -9.30 1.11
N GLU A 61 2.17 -10.25 1.00
CA GLU A 61 0.88 -10.06 0.33
C GLU A 61 0.13 -8.84 0.88
N SER A 62 0.10 -8.69 2.21
CA SER A 62 -0.54 -7.56 2.89
C SER A 62 0.09 -6.22 2.52
N SER A 63 1.41 -6.16 2.39
CA SER A 63 2.14 -4.96 1.97
C SER A 63 1.85 -4.62 0.51
N MET A 64 1.83 -5.63 -0.36
CA MET A 64 1.52 -5.44 -1.77
C MET A 64 0.10 -4.90 -1.97
N TYR A 65 -0.89 -5.46 -1.28
CA TYR A 65 -2.23 -4.90 -1.28
C TYR A 65 -2.30 -3.46 -0.78
N ARG A 66 -1.54 -3.09 0.27
CA ARG A 66 -1.52 -1.71 0.78
C ARG A 66 -0.99 -0.74 -0.28
N VAL A 67 0.08 -1.11 -0.99
CA VAL A 67 0.68 -0.27 -2.04
C VAL A 67 -0.25 -0.14 -3.24
N LEU A 68 -0.80 -1.25 -3.74
CA LEU A 68 -1.71 -1.23 -4.89
C LEU A 68 -3.02 -0.49 -4.58
N ARG A 69 -3.55 -0.62 -3.36
CA ARG A 69 -4.71 0.18 -2.91
C ARG A 69 -4.41 1.67 -2.90
N ALA A 70 -3.23 2.06 -2.41
CA ALA A 70 -2.81 3.47 -2.42
C ALA A 70 -2.69 4.04 -3.84
N ARG A 71 -2.44 3.20 -4.85
CA ARG A 71 -2.41 3.56 -6.28
C ARG A 71 -3.75 3.33 -7.00
N GLY A 72 -4.81 2.91 -6.30
CA GLY A 72 -6.12 2.63 -6.92
C GLY A 72 -6.15 1.42 -7.85
N GLN A 73 -5.16 0.52 -7.78
CA GLN A 73 -5.02 -0.64 -8.67
C GLN A 73 -5.71 -1.91 -8.14
N VAL A 74 -6.50 -1.80 -7.07
CA VAL A 74 -7.23 -2.92 -6.49
C VAL A 74 -8.72 -2.72 -6.74
N ASN A 75 -9.24 -3.47 -7.71
CA ASN A 75 -10.66 -3.49 -8.01
C ASN A 75 -11.41 -4.43 -7.06
N ARG A 76 -12.62 -4.06 -6.65
CA ARG A 76 -13.50 -4.98 -5.92
C ARG A 76 -13.85 -6.18 -6.80
N ARG A 77 -13.86 -7.38 -6.21
CA ARG A 77 -14.44 -8.55 -6.86
C ARG A 77 -15.96 -8.44 -6.82
N GLY A 78 -16.60 -8.61 -7.98
CA GLY A 78 -18.06 -8.60 -8.13
C GLY A 78 -18.55 -7.54 -9.13
N ARG A 79 -19.74 -7.76 -9.69
CA ARG A 79 -20.42 -6.80 -10.60
C ARG A 79 -21.25 -5.75 -9.86
N ALA A 80 -21.28 -5.80 -8.52
CA ALA A 80 -22.02 -4.85 -7.72
C ALA A 80 -21.39 -3.46 -7.87
N ALA A 81 -22.19 -2.49 -8.31
CA ALA A 81 -21.78 -1.09 -8.32
C ALA A 81 -21.44 -0.63 -6.89
N ALA A 82 -20.52 0.32 -6.77
CA ALA A 82 -20.27 0.97 -5.49
C ALA A 82 -21.58 1.55 -4.96
N PRO A 83 -21.86 1.46 -3.64
CA PRO A 83 -23.06 2.06 -3.06
C PRO A 83 -23.08 3.56 -3.42
N ARG A 84 -24.22 4.00 -3.94
CA ARG A 84 -24.47 5.41 -4.28
C ARG A 84 -25.00 6.08 -3.01
N THR A 85 -24.23 6.99 -2.42
CA THR A 85 -24.69 7.96 -1.41
C THR A 85 -25.31 9.16 -2.08
#